data_AF-A0A662UJG8-F1
#
_entry.id   AF-A0A662UJG8-F1
#
_cell.length_a   1.000
_cell.length_b   1.000
_cell.length_c   1.000
_cell.angle_alpha   90.00
_cell.angle_beta   90.00
_cell.angle_gamma   90.00
#
_symmetry.space_group_name_H-M   'P 1'
#
loop_
_entity.id
_entity.type
_entity.pdbx_description
1 polymer ?
#
loop_
_entity_poly.entity_id
_entity_poly.type
_entity_poly.pdbx_seq_one_letter_code
_entity_poly.pdbx_strand_id
1 'polypeptide(L)'
;MEKTSRLPGFYKLTPEERLRIVAEWAGLTDEEVKLLKNYGNLGKELANAMIENVIGGMTYPFAVATNFRINGKDYLVPMVIEESSVVAAASHAAKMLREGDGIIAKASDPIMIGQIHLVKVDSPHYKAALILDRKNEILEHANQQDPILVKLGGGAKELIVRVFEDTPIGPTIIVHLLVDVRDAMGANAVNTMAESIAPILEKITGGQARLRIISNNAVYRIVRAWARTRPENVGGPEVAKRIYEASVLAEIDPFRAATHNKGILNGVIAVALATGQDHRAIEAGAHAYAARNGKYGPLSIWRVDEEGYLTGYLE
;
A
#
# COMPACT_ATOMS: atom_id res chain seq x y z
N MET A 1 -14.50 16.31 -24.06
CA MET A 1 -14.83 16.90 -22.74
C MET A 1 -14.02 16.17 -21.68
N GLU A 2 -13.51 16.90 -20.70
CA GLU A 2 -12.80 16.29 -19.57
C GLU A 2 -13.81 15.49 -18.72
N LYS A 3 -13.50 14.22 -18.44
CA LYS A 3 -14.39 13.33 -17.68
C LYS A 3 -14.46 13.81 -16.22
N THR A 4 -15.66 13.94 -15.65
CA THR A 4 -15.88 14.35 -14.24
C THR A 4 -16.26 13.14 -13.38
N SER A 5 -15.71 13.01 -12.17
CA SER A 5 -16.14 11.98 -11.21
C SER A 5 -17.32 12.44 -10.32
N ARG A 6 -17.81 13.67 -10.49
CA ARG A 6 -19.02 14.16 -9.83
C ARG A 6 -20.27 13.55 -10.46
N LEU A 7 -20.97 12.70 -9.70
CA LEU A 7 -22.21 12.05 -10.11
C LEU A 7 -23.34 12.40 -9.10
N PRO A 8 -24.01 13.56 -9.25
CA PRO A 8 -25.09 13.96 -8.35
C PRO A 8 -26.23 12.94 -8.35
N GLY A 9 -26.70 12.56 -7.16
CA GLY A 9 -27.81 11.61 -7.02
C GLY A 9 -27.48 10.15 -7.34
N PHE A 10 -26.21 9.80 -7.60
CA PHE A 10 -25.79 8.43 -7.96
C PHE A 10 -26.27 7.35 -6.96
N TYR A 11 -26.23 7.65 -5.67
CA TYR A 11 -26.69 6.76 -4.60
C TYR A 11 -28.22 6.53 -4.57
N LYS A 12 -29.00 7.31 -5.32
CA LYS A 12 -30.46 7.14 -5.45
C LYS A 12 -30.85 6.23 -6.62
N LEU A 13 -29.94 6.02 -7.56
CA LEU A 13 -30.16 5.22 -8.77
C LEU A 13 -30.15 3.72 -8.46
N THR A 14 -30.74 2.91 -9.34
CA THR A 14 -30.63 1.44 -9.25
C THR A 14 -29.21 0.97 -9.60
N PRO A 15 -28.80 -0.26 -9.20
CA PRO A 15 -27.51 -0.82 -9.60
C PRO A 15 -27.25 -0.81 -11.12
N GLU A 16 -28.27 -1.09 -11.93
CA GLU A 16 -28.18 -1.12 -13.39
C GLU A 16 -27.92 0.28 -13.98
N GLU A 17 -28.63 1.29 -13.46
CA GLU A 17 -28.44 2.68 -13.86
C GLU A 17 -27.04 3.19 -13.48
N ARG A 18 -26.58 2.83 -12.27
CA ARG A 18 -25.21 3.14 -11.82
C ARG A 18 -24.17 2.50 -12.72
N LEU A 19 -24.32 1.21 -13.02
CA LEU A 19 -23.41 0.48 -13.90
C LEU A 19 -23.35 1.08 -15.30
N ARG A 20 -24.50 1.49 -15.87
CA ARG A 20 -24.53 2.17 -17.17
C ARG A 20 -23.71 3.45 -17.16
N ILE A 21 -23.87 4.30 -16.13
CA ILE A 21 -23.10 5.55 -16.00
C ILE A 21 -21.60 5.26 -15.85
N VAL A 22 -21.24 4.28 -15.02
CA VAL A 22 -19.83 3.89 -14.82
C VAL A 22 -19.23 3.33 -16.11
N ALA A 23 -19.98 2.51 -16.85
CA ALA A 23 -19.54 1.92 -18.10
C ALA A 23 -19.26 2.98 -19.17
N GLU A 24 -20.19 3.94 -19.34
CA GLU A 24 -19.99 5.06 -20.25
C GLU A 24 -18.79 5.93 -19.82
N TRP A 25 -18.68 6.20 -18.52
CA TRP A 25 -17.57 7.00 -17.98
C TRP A 25 -16.21 6.33 -18.20
N ALA A 26 -16.10 5.03 -17.92
CA ALA A 26 -14.85 4.28 -18.06
C ALA A 26 -14.57 3.83 -19.50
N GLY A 27 -15.59 3.82 -20.37
CA GLY A 27 -15.48 3.28 -21.73
C GLY A 27 -15.44 1.75 -21.73
N LEU A 28 -16.21 1.11 -20.86
CA LEU A 28 -16.25 -0.35 -20.74
C LEU A 28 -16.93 -0.98 -21.95
N THR A 29 -16.42 -2.13 -22.36
CA THR A 29 -17.03 -3.02 -23.36
C THR A 29 -18.26 -3.74 -22.79
N ASP A 30 -19.11 -4.26 -23.68
CA ASP A 30 -20.27 -5.06 -23.27
C ASP A 30 -19.87 -6.32 -22.48
N GLU A 31 -18.70 -6.89 -22.79
CA GLU A 31 -18.14 -8.04 -22.06
C GLU A 31 -17.77 -7.66 -20.62
N GLU A 32 -17.10 -6.52 -20.41
CA GLU A 32 -16.75 -6.02 -19.07
C GLU A 32 -18.00 -5.64 -18.26
N VAL A 33 -19.00 -5.03 -18.90
CA VAL A 33 -20.30 -4.75 -18.26
C VAL A 33 -20.99 -6.05 -17.83
N LYS A 34 -20.94 -7.10 -18.67
CA LYS A 34 -21.48 -8.41 -18.34
C LYS A 34 -20.75 -9.06 -17.16
N LEU A 35 -19.43 -8.88 -17.05
CA LEU A 35 -18.65 -9.35 -15.89
C LEU A 35 -19.08 -8.67 -14.60
N LEU A 36 -19.30 -7.35 -14.60
CA LEU A 36 -19.74 -6.61 -13.41
C LEU A 36 -21.17 -6.95 -12.97
N LYS A 37 -22.03 -7.41 -13.90
CA LYS A 37 -23.36 -7.95 -13.57
C LYS A 37 -23.31 -9.34 -12.95
N ASN A 38 -22.19 -10.06 -13.11
CA ASN A 38 -22.03 -11.40 -12.58
C ASN A 38 -21.42 -11.37 -11.17
N TYR A 39 -22.26 -11.60 -10.16
CA TYR A 39 -21.84 -11.61 -8.75
C TYR A 39 -20.94 -12.81 -8.39
N GLY A 40 -20.72 -13.78 -9.29
CA GLY A 40 -19.84 -14.94 -9.12
C GLY A 40 -18.78 -15.08 -10.22
N ASN A 41 -18.18 -13.97 -10.64
CA ASN A 41 -17.36 -13.85 -11.87
C ASN A 41 -15.99 -14.57 -11.88
N LEU A 42 -15.55 -15.22 -10.80
CA LEU A 42 -14.22 -15.87 -10.76
C LEU A 42 -14.17 -17.19 -11.55
N GLY A 43 -15.27 -17.95 -11.62
CA GLY A 43 -15.31 -19.28 -12.24
C GLY A 43 -14.63 -20.38 -11.38
N LYS A 44 -15.05 -21.64 -11.54
CA LYS A 44 -14.59 -22.76 -10.70
C LYS A 44 -13.13 -23.11 -10.95
N GLU A 45 -12.74 -23.20 -12.22
CA GLU A 45 -11.43 -23.66 -12.67
C GLU A 45 -10.35 -22.67 -12.22
N LEU A 46 -10.58 -21.38 -12.43
CA LEU A 46 -9.67 -20.33 -12.00
C LEU A 46 -9.60 -20.25 -10.46
N ALA A 47 -10.73 -20.32 -9.75
CA ALA A 47 -10.72 -20.35 -8.29
C ALA A 47 -9.86 -21.51 -7.75
N ASN A 48 -10.05 -22.72 -8.28
CA ASN A 48 -9.29 -23.92 -7.88
C ASN A 48 -7.81 -23.87 -8.27
N ALA A 49 -7.42 -23.03 -9.24
CA ALA A 49 -6.02 -22.80 -9.59
C ALA A 49 -5.35 -21.71 -8.73
N MET A 50 -6.13 -20.84 -8.10
CA MET A 50 -5.60 -19.73 -7.30
C MET A 50 -5.16 -20.15 -5.91
N ILE A 51 -5.91 -21.04 -5.24
CA ILE A 51 -5.64 -21.52 -3.88
C ILE A 51 -6.05 -22.99 -3.71
N GLU A 52 -5.63 -23.62 -2.62
CA GLU A 52 -5.91 -25.03 -2.33
C GLU A 52 -7.32 -25.26 -1.74
N ASN A 53 -7.84 -26.49 -1.92
CA ASN A 53 -9.06 -26.99 -1.27
C ASN A 53 -10.34 -26.15 -1.50
N VAL A 54 -10.48 -25.56 -2.70
CA VAL A 54 -11.64 -24.73 -3.05
C VAL A 54 -12.91 -25.56 -3.16
N ILE A 55 -13.95 -25.16 -2.42
CA ILE A 55 -15.30 -25.75 -2.47
C ILE A 55 -16.38 -24.76 -2.93
N GLY A 56 -16.03 -23.48 -3.11
CA GLY A 56 -16.95 -22.41 -3.49
C GLY A 56 -16.26 -21.04 -3.55
N GLY A 57 -17.03 -20.00 -3.85
CA GLY A 57 -16.58 -18.61 -3.86
C GLY A 57 -17.37 -17.75 -2.87
N MET A 58 -16.79 -16.64 -2.44
CA MET A 58 -17.42 -15.63 -1.59
C MET A 58 -17.45 -14.29 -2.32
N THR A 59 -18.59 -13.61 -2.28
CA THR A 59 -18.78 -12.32 -2.96
C THR A 59 -18.95 -11.19 -1.96
N TYR A 60 -18.26 -10.08 -2.21
CA TYR A 60 -18.45 -8.81 -1.51
C TYR A 60 -19.14 -7.80 -2.44
N PRO A 61 -19.92 -6.85 -1.90
CA PRO A 61 -20.47 -5.77 -2.70
C PRO A 61 -19.37 -4.98 -3.44
N PHE A 62 -19.51 -4.85 -4.76
CA PHE A 62 -18.65 -4.01 -5.59
C PHE A 62 -19.34 -2.67 -5.83
N ALA A 63 -18.71 -1.59 -5.38
CA ALA A 63 -19.21 -0.24 -5.48
C ALA A 63 -18.19 0.70 -6.12
N VAL A 64 -18.60 1.93 -6.40
CA VAL A 64 -17.74 2.99 -6.91
C VAL A 64 -17.93 4.22 -6.05
N ALA A 65 -16.84 4.73 -5.47
CA ALA A 65 -16.81 6.03 -4.84
C ALA A 65 -16.61 7.14 -5.88
N THR A 66 -17.30 8.25 -5.66
CA THR A 66 -17.41 9.38 -6.59
C THR A 66 -16.70 10.61 -6.05
N ASN A 67 -16.59 11.67 -6.87
CA ASN A 67 -16.02 12.98 -6.54
C ASN A 67 -14.49 13.01 -6.34
N PHE A 68 -13.78 11.89 -6.40
CA PHE A 68 -12.32 11.87 -6.30
C PHE A 68 -11.70 12.67 -7.45
N ARG A 69 -10.87 13.65 -7.06
CA ARG A 69 -9.92 14.34 -7.93
C ARG A 69 -8.56 14.24 -7.26
N ILE A 70 -7.59 13.68 -8.00
CA ILE A 70 -6.25 13.43 -7.52
C ILE A 70 -5.27 14.03 -8.53
N ASN A 71 -4.40 14.94 -8.08
CA ASN A 71 -3.46 15.66 -8.95
C ASN A 71 -4.16 16.31 -10.17
N GLY A 72 -5.31 16.96 -9.94
CA GLY A 72 -6.10 17.61 -11.00
C GLY A 72 -6.97 16.66 -11.84
N LYS A 73 -6.74 15.34 -11.77
CA LYS A 73 -7.46 14.35 -12.59
C LYS A 73 -8.59 13.68 -11.84
N ASP A 74 -9.71 13.52 -12.53
CA ASP A 74 -10.92 12.88 -12.01
C ASP A 74 -10.86 11.35 -12.06
N TYR A 75 -11.28 10.70 -10.97
CA TYR A 75 -11.32 9.24 -10.82
C TYR A 75 -12.66 8.76 -10.26
N LEU A 76 -13.20 7.69 -10.86
CA LEU A 76 -14.16 6.82 -10.21
C LEU A 76 -13.39 5.70 -9.52
N VAL A 77 -13.56 5.55 -8.20
CA VAL A 77 -12.72 4.67 -7.38
C VAL A 77 -13.50 3.38 -7.06
N PRO A 78 -13.13 2.22 -7.62
CA PRO A 78 -13.80 0.97 -7.30
C PRO A 78 -13.48 0.54 -5.86
N MET A 79 -14.49 0.07 -5.13
CA MET A 79 -14.40 -0.33 -3.74
C MET A 79 -15.19 -1.61 -3.51
N VAL A 80 -14.55 -2.65 -2.97
CA VAL A 80 -15.17 -3.92 -2.61
C VAL A 80 -15.14 -4.07 -1.09
N ILE A 81 -16.31 -3.99 -0.43
CA ILE A 81 -16.42 -4.01 1.03
C ILE A 81 -17.85 -4.34 1.49
N GLU A 82 -17.98 -4.97 2.65
CA GLU A 82 -19.25 -5.35 3.28
C GLU A 82 -19.78 -4.30 4.27
N GLU A 83 -18.90 -3.45 4.82
CA GLU A 83 -19.26 -2.46 5.82
C GLU A 83 -20.07 -1.29 5.24
N SER A 84 -21.24 -1.07 5.83
CA SER A 84 -22.12 0.05 5.46
C SER A 84 -21.43 1.40 5.64
N SER A 85 -21.90 2.41 4.92
CA SER A 85 -21.44 3.82 4.97
C SER A 85 -20.02 4.13 4.47
N VAL A 86 -19.10 3.16 4.36
CA VAL A 86 -17.71 3.41 3.95
C VAL A 86 -17.61 4.11 2.59
N VAL A 87 -18.27 3.58 1.56
CA VAL A 87 -18.24 4.14 0.19
C VAL A 87 -18.91 5.52 0.15
N ALA A 88 -19.96 5.72 0.95
CA ALA A 88 -20.65 7.00 1.05
C ALA A 88 -19.76 8.06 1.73
N ALA A 89 -19.10 7.70 2.84
CA ALA A 89 -18.15 8.55 3.54
C ALA A 89 -16.96 8.92 2.65
N ALA A 90 -16.39 7.96 1.93
CA ALA A 90 -15.31 8.21 0.96
C ALA A 90 -15.75 9.20 -0.14
N SER A 91 -16.93 8.99 -0.73
CA SER A 91 -17.47 9.89 -1.77
C SER A 91 -17.76 11.30 -1.24
N HIS A 92 -18.21 11.40 0.01
CA HIS A 92 -18.50 12.68 0.65
C HIS A 92 -17.21 13.43 1.00
N ALA A 93 -16.23 12.77 1.61
CA ALA A 93 -14.93 13.35 1.91
C ALA A 93 -14.20 13.78 0.64
N ALA A 94 -14.24 12.98 -0.43
CA ALA A 94 -13.68 13.36 -1.73
C ALA A 94 -14.33 14.63 -2.29
N LYS A 95 -15.64 14.83 -2.08
CA LYS A 95 -16.33 16.06 -2.45
C LYS A 95 -15.86 17.26 -1.61
N MET A 96 -15.67 17.08 -0.30
CA MET A 96 -15.19 18.12 0.62
C MET A 96 -13.77 18.59 0.28
N LEU A 97 -12.93 17.67 -0.20
CA LEU A 97 -11.51 17.92 -0.52
C LEU A 97 -11.27 18.26 -2.00
N ARG A 98 -12.33 18.49 -2.79
CA ARG A 98 -12.23 18.53 -4.25
C ARG A 98 -11.69 19.84 -4.83
N GLU A 99 -11.63 20.92 -4.06
CA GLU A 99 -11.24 22.24 -4.57
C GLU A 99 -9.91 22.22 -5.31
N GLY A 100 -9.81 23.01 -6.39
CA GLY A 100 -8.63 23.03 -7.26
C GLY A 100 -8.29 21.66 -7.85
N ASP A 101 -7.08 21.19 -7.55
CA ASP A 101 -6.53 19.91 -7.98
C ASP A 101 -6.96 18.73 -7.08
N GLY A 102 -7.82 19.00 -6.09
CA GLY A 102 -8.32 18.01 -5.15
C GLY A 102 -7.24 17.54 -4.18
N ILE A 103 -7.13 16.22 -4.03
CA ILE A 103 -6.09 15.60 -3.22
C ILE A 103 -4.80 15.55 -4.05
N ILE A 104 -3.70 16.02 -3.48
CA ILE A 104 -2.38 15.84 -4.11
C ILE A 104 -1.76 14.56 -3.59
N ALA A 105 -1.19 13.75 -4.47
CA ALA A 105 -0.55 12.50 -4.11
C ALA A 105 0.77 12.29 -4.86
N LYS A 106 1.79 11.78 -4.14
CA LYS A 106 3.09 11.45 -4.69
C LYS A 106 3.60 10.13 -4.13
N ALA A 107 3.95 9.20 -5.02
CA ALA A 107 4.60 7.94 -4.66
C ALA A 107 6.12 8.07 -4.75
N SER A 108 6.84 7.32 -3.90
CA SER A 108 8.26 7.04 -4.09
C SER A 108 8.47 6.00 -5.19
N ASP A 109 9.73 5.69 -5.48
CA ASP A 109 10.07 4.53 -6.28
C ASP A 109 9.51 3.25 -5.64
N PRO A 110 9.11 2.23 -6.43
CA PRO A 110 8.51 1.00 -5.93
C PRO A 110 9.58 0.04 -5.40
N ILE A 111 10.27 0.45 -4.34
CA ILE A 111 11.38 -0.31 -3.75
C ILE A 111 10.87 -1.25 -2.65
N MET A 112 11.00 -2.55 -2.89
CA MET A 112 10.74 -3.58 -1.88
C MET A 112 12.03 -4.07 -1.22
N ILE A 113 11.90 -4.64 -0.03
CA ILE A 113 13.01 -5.15 0.78
C ILE A 113 13.00 -6.66 0.78
N GLY A 114 14.05 -7.30 0.24
CA GLY A 114 14.35 -8.71 0.50
C GLY A 114 15.28 -8.84 1.70
N GLN A 115 14.98 -9.76 2.62
CA GLN A 115 15.77 -9.96 3.84
C GLN A 115 16.45 -11.33 3.83
N ILE A 116 17.76 -11.32 4.06
CA ILE A 116 18.56 -12.52 4.28
C ILE A 116 19.11 -12.47 5.70
N HIS A 117 18.70 -13.43 6.52
CA HIS A 117 19.12 -13.53 7.91
C HIS A 117 20.25 -14.56 8.03
N LEU A 118 21.45 -14.08 8.37
CA LEU A 118 22.65 -14.90 8.56
C LEU A 118 22.92 -15.06 10.06
N VAL A 119 22.99 -16.31 10.50
CA VAL A 119 23.28 -16.69 11.88
C VAL A 119 24.57 -17.49 11.96
N LYS A 120 25.07 -17.75 13.17
CA LYS A 120 26.34 -18.44 13.42
C LYS A 120 27.52 -17.75 12.70
N VAL A 121 27.49 -16.42 12.69
CA VAL A 121 28.54 -15.60 12.09
C VAL A 121 29.54 -15.22 13.17
N ASP A 122 30.82 -15.47 12.93
CA ASP A 122 31.92 -14.98 13.76
C ASP A 122 32.32 -13.56 13.32
N SER A 123 32.79 -12.74 14.25
CA SER A 123 33.26 -11.36 13.96
C SER A 123 32.28 -10.56 13.07
N PRO A 124 31.02 -10.37 13.49
CA PRO A 124 29.92 -9.99 12.59
C PRO A 124 30.13 -8.65 11.89
N HIS A 125 30.74 -7.65 12.54
CA HIS A 125 31.06 -6.38 11.90
C HIS A 125 32.10 -6.51 10.79
N TYR A 126 33.13 -7.35 10.99
CA TYR A 126 34.13 -7.62 9.97
C TYR A 126 33.49 -8.33 8.76
N LYS A 127 32.63 -9.33 9.01
CA LYS A 127 31.91 -10.04 7.93
C LYS A 127 30.91 -9.14 7.21
N ALA A 128 30.24 -8.23 7.92
CA ALA A 128 29.40 -7.20 7.32
C ALA A 128 30.19 -6.28 6.38
N ALA A 129 31.40 -5.87 6.77
CA ALA A 129 32.29 -5.10 5.90
C ALA A 129 32.69 -5.88 4.63
N LEU A 130 32.98 -7.18 4.74
CA LEU A 130 33.27 -8.03 3.57
C LEU A 130 32.08 -8.17 2.61
N ILE A 131 30.85 -8.21 3.13
CA ILE A 131 29.64 -8.18 2.29
C ILE A 131 29.57 -6.86 1.50
N LEU A 132 29.80 -5.73 2.19
CA LEU A 132 29.75 -4.41 1.56
C LEU A 132 30.86 -4.21 0.51
N ASP A 133 32.06 -4.75 0.75
CA ASP A 133 33.16 -4.73 -0.22
C ASP A 133 32.80 -5.44 -1.54
N ARG A 134 31.93 -6.46 -1.46
CA ARG A 134 31.44 -7.24 -2.60
C ARG A 134 30.03 -6.83 -3.07
N LYS A 135 29.53 -5.67 -2.64
CA LYS A 135 28.16 -5.21 -2.91
C LYS A 135 27.79 -5.29 -4.40
N ASN A 136 28.66 -4.79 -5.29
CA ASN A 136 28.36 -4.74 -6.72
C ASN A 136 28.23 -6.14 -7.33
N GLU A 137 29.14 -7.06 -6.98
CA GLU A 137 29.08 -8.47 -7.39
C GLU A 137 27.75 -9.11 -6.97
N ILE A 138 27.31 -8.86 -5.73
CA ILE A 138 26.06 -9.41 -5.18
C ILE A 138 24.84 -8.82 -5.91
N LEU A 139 24.82 -7.51 -6.16
CA LEU A 139 23.74 -6.84 -6.88
C LEU A 139 23.65 -7.32 -8.33
N GLU A 140 24.77 -7.49 -9.02
CA GLU A 140 24.83 -8.05 -10.36
C GLU A 140 24.27 -9.47 -10.40
N HIS A 141 24.66 -10.32 -9.43
CA HIS A 141 24.14 -11.68 -9.34
C HIS A 141 22.63 -11.74 -9.07
N ALA A 142 22.13 -10.89 -8.18
CA ALA A 142 20.69 -10.76 -7.94
C ALA A 142 19.93 -10.36 -9.22
N ASN A 143 20.46 -9.41 -9.97
CA ASN A 143 19.85 -8.91 -11.20
C ASN A 143 19.83 -9.93 -12.34
N GLN A 144 20.73 -10.93 -12.34
CA GLN A 144 20.70 -12.03 -13.31
C GLN A 144 19.47 -12.94 -13.14
N GLN A 145 18.81 -12.93 -11.98
CA GLN A 145 17.66 -13.80 -11.72
C GLN A 145 16.37 -13.34 -12.40
N ASP A 146 16.25 -12.05 -12.71
CA ASP A 146 15.10 -11.51 -13.42
C ASP A 146 15.53 -10.51 -14.52
N PRO A 147 16.00 -11.03 -15.67
CA PRO A 147 16.43 -10.19 -16.79
C PRO A 147 15.30 -9.32 -17.36
N ILE A 148 14.04 -9.73 -17.20
CA ILE A 148 12.88 -8.98 -17.69
C ILE A 148 12.68 -7.75 -16.81
N LEU A 149 12.66 -7.91 -15.48
CA LEU A 149 12.55 -6.79 -14.55
C LEU A 149 13.66 -5.78 -14.76
N VAL A 150 14.91 -6.23 -14.92
CA VAL A 150 16.06 -5.38 -15.22
C VAL A 150 15.89 -4.63 -16.55
N LYS A 151 15.42 -5.32 -17.60
CA LYS A 151 15.14 -4.71 -18.91
C LYS A 151 14.06 -3.63 -18.83
N LEU A 152 13.08 -3.79 -17.95
CA LEU A 152 12.05 -2.78 -17.64
C LEU A 152 12.57 -1.68 -16.69
N GLY A 153 13.87 -1.67 -16.40
CA GLY A 153 14.57 -0.69 -15.57
C GLY A 153 14.51 -0.99 -14.07
N GLY A 154 13.85 -2.07 -13.64
CA GLY A 154 13.76 -2.48 -12.24
C GLY A 154 15.03 -3.17 -11.75
N GLY A 155 14.88 -4.07 -10.79
CA GLY A 155 15.94 -4.93 -10.26
C GLY A 155 16.55 -4.44 -8.96
N ALA A 156 17.51 -5.19 -8.43
CA ALA A 156 18.26 -4.87 -7.23
C ALA A 156 19.07 -3.57 -7.40
N LYS A 157 18.83 -2.60 -6.52
CA LYS A 157 19.42 -1.25 -6.56
C LYS A 157 20.44 -1.00 -5.46
N GLU A 158 20.21 -1.57 -4.28
CA GLU A 158 21.00 -1.26 -3.10
C GLU A 158 21.01 -2.46 -2.14
N LEU A 159 22.05 -2.56 -1.32
CA LEU A 159 22.27 -3.60 -0.34
C LEU A 159 22.65 -2.95 0.99
N ILE A 160 21.80 -3.12 2.01
CA ILE A 160 22.02 -2.60 3.36
C ILE A 160 22.35 -3.77 4.28
N VAL A 161 23.44 -3.67 5.04
CA VAL A 161 23.85 -4.71 6.00
C VAL A 161 23.69 -4.18 7.41
N ARG A 162 22.98 -4.94 8.26
CA ARG A 162 22.72 -4.60 9.66
C ARG A 162 23.26 -5.71 10.55
N VAL A 163 23.99 -5.34 11.60
CA VAL A 163 24.55 -6.26 12.58
C VAL A 163 23.77 -6.16 13.89
N PHE A 164 23.44 -7.31 14.45
CA PHE A 164 22.85 -7.46 15.78
C PHE A 164 23.73 -8.41 16.57
N GLU A 165 24.54 -7.86 17.48
CA GLU A 165 25.51 -8.65 18.26
C GLU A 165 24.82 -9.40 19.40
N ASP A 166 23.97 -8.70 20.15
CA ASP A 166 23.33 -9.22 21.35
C ASP A 166 21.93 -9.77 21.04
N THR A 167 21.89 -11.02 20.60
CA THR A 167 20.62 -11.76 20.46
C THR A 167 20.67 -13.09 21.22
N PRO A 168 19.53 -13.64 21.66
CA PRO A 168 19.48 -14.95 22.31
C PRO A 168 20.01 -16.12 21.47
N ILE A 169 20.16 -15.94 20.15
CA ILE A 169 20.71 -16.95 19.23
C ILE A 169 22.15 -16.64 18.78
N GLY A 170 22.80 -15.67 19.43
CA GLY A 170 24.12 -15.15 19.09
C GLY A 170 24.10 -14.09 18.00
N PRO A 171 25.29 -13.63 17.54
CA PRO A 171 25.39 -12.58 16.56
C PRO A 171 24.68 -12.92 15.24
N THR A 172 23.92 -11.96 14.74
CA THR A 172 23.11 -12.09 13.53
C THR A 172 23.41 -10.93 12.58
N ILE A 173 23.60 -11.24 11.30
CA ILE A 173 23.65 -10.23 10.23
C ILE A 173 22.36 -10.31 9.43
N ILE A 174 21.71 -9.18 9.24
CA ILE A 174 20.54 -9.04 8.35
C ILE A 174 20.96 -8.23 7.14
N VAL A 175 20.91 -8.86 5.97
CA VAL A 175 21.14 -8.19 4.69
C VAL A 175 19.79 -7.84 4.08
N HIS A 176 19.57 -6.56 3.79
CA HIS A 176 18.45 -6.06 3.03
C HIS A 176 18.89 -5.84 1.58
N LEU A 177 18.23 -6.52 0.65
CA LEU A 177 18.32 -6.26 -0.78
C LEU A 177 17.16 -5.33 -1.17
N LEU A 178 17.46 -4.12 -1.61
CA LEU A 178 16.46 -3.16 -2.07
C LEU A 178 16.24 -3.36 -3.56
N VAL A 179 15.00 -3.70 -3.95
CA VAL A 179 14.65 -4.09 -5.33
C VAL A 179 13.56 -3.17 -5.86
N ASP A 180 13.80 -2.52 -6.99
CA ASP A 180 12.77 -1.83 -7.77
C ASP A 180 11.93 -2.87 -8.51
N VAL A 181 10.68 -3.03 -8.09
CA VAL A 181 9.79 -4.08 -8.59
C VAL A 181 8.80 -3.58 -9.65
N ARG A 182 8.96 -2.32 -10.11
CA ARG A 182 8.07 -1.69 -11.09
C ARG A 182 6.60 -1.84 -10.69
N ASP A 183 5.76 -2.32 -11.59
CA ASP A 183 4.31 -2.42 -11.39
C ASP A 183 3.89 -3.65 -10.57
N ALA A 184 4.84 -4.54 -10.21
CA ALA A 184 4.54 -5.68 -9.37
C ALA A 184 4.49 -5.30 -7.88
N MET A 185 3.78 -6.12 -7.09
CA MET A 185 3.94 -6.08 -5.62
C MET A 185 5.37 -6.46 -5.23
N GLY A 186 5.94 -7.49 -5.88
CA GLY A 186 7.37 -7.80 -5.78
C GLY A 186 7.76 -9.02 -4.95
N ALA A 187 6.83 -9.66 -4.24
CA ALA A 187 7.13 -10.80 -3.35
C ALA A 187 7.97 -11.89 -4.03
N ASN A 188 7.53 -12.42 -5.17
CA ASN A 188 8.23 -13.52 -5.85
C ASN A 188 9.60 -13.08 -6.36
N ALA A 189 9.68 -11.95 -7.07
CA ALA A 189 10.94 -11.44 -7.62
C ALA A 189 11.99 -11.21 -6.51
N VAL A 190 11.57 -10.56 -5.41
CA VAL A 190 12.44 -10.28 -4.26
C VAL A 190 12.89 -11.57 -3.57
N ASN A 191 11.98 -12.54 -3.37
CA ASN A 191 12.32 -13.82 -2.74
C ASN A 191 13.31 -14.61 -3.61
N THR A 192 13.08 -14.72 -4.91
CA THR A 192 14.00 -15.39 -5.84
C THR A 192 15.39 -14.75 -5.82
N MET A 193 15.47 -13.41 -5.85
CA MET A 193 16.75 -12.71 -5.72
C MET A 193 17.42 -12.97 -4.36
N ALA A 194 16.66 -12.91 -3.26
CA ALA A 194 17.18 -13.18 -1.92
C ALA A 194 17.68 -14.62 -1.76
N GLU A 195 16.98 -15.60 -2.33
CA GLU A 195 17.40 -17.01 -2.38
C GLU A 195 18.71 -17.18 -3.16
N SER A 196 18.83 -16.52 -4.31
CA SER A 196 20.01 -16.64 -5.17
C SER A 196 21.29 -16.08 -4.53
N ILE A 197 21.20 -14.98 -3.78
CA ILE A 197 22.39 -14.36 -3.16
C ILE A 197 22.79 -15.02 -1.84
N ALA A 198 21.92 -15.80 -1.21
CA ALA A 198 22.19 -16.40 0.10
C ALA A 198 23.45 -17.30 0.12
N PRO A 199 23.71 -18.19 -0.86
CA PRO A 199 24.94 -18.98 -0.90
C PRO A 199 26.22 -18.13 -1.00
N ILE A 200 26.16 -16.99 -1.70
CA ILE A 200 27.28 -16.05 -1.79
C ILE A 200 27.56 -15.43 -0.41
N LEU A 201 26.51 -15.00 0.28
CA LEU A 201 26.60 -14.44 1.62
C LEU A 201 27.12 -15.45 2.65
N GLU A 202 26.68 -16.71 2.59
CA GLU A 202 27.21 -17.80 3.42
C GLU A 202 28.71 -18.02 3.17
N LYS A 203 29.15 -18.01 1.91
CA LYS A 203 30.58 -18.14 1.57
C LYS A 203 31.42 -16.97 2.08
N ILE A 204 30.92 -15.74 1.99
CA ILE A 204 31.61 -14.54 2.48
C ILE A 204 31.71 -14.56 4.00
N THR A 205 30.63 -14.93 4.68
CA THR A 205 30.54 -14.80 6.14
C THR A 205 31.04 -16.02 6.90
N GLY A 206 30.97 -17.21 6.30
CA GLY A 206 31.09 -18.49 7.01
C GLY A 206 29.86 -18.83 7.88
N GLY A 207 28.84 -17.96 7.87
CA GLY A 207 27.59 -18.18 8.58
C GLY A 207 26.59 -19.03 7.81
N GLN A 208 25.36 -19.06 8.31
CA GLN A 208 24.28 -19.85 7.72
C GLN A 208 23.03 -18.98 7.52
N ALA A 209 22.47 -18.98 6.33
CA ALA A 209 21.21 -18.34 6.02
C ALA A 209 20.04 -19.11 6.68
N ARG A 210 19.02 -18.38 7.13
CA ARG A 210 17.79 -18.95 7.68
C ARG A 210 16.57 -18.55 6.86
N LEU A 211 16.32 -17.26 6.79
CA LEU A 211 15.20 -16.70 6.05
C LEU A 211 15.73 -15.90 4.87
N ARG A 212 15.05 -16.05 3.73
CA ARG A 212 15.27 -15.35 2.45
C ARG A 212 13.89 -14.90 1.98
N ILE A 213 13.45 -13.77 2.49
CA ILE A 213 12.02 -13.41 2.46
C ILE A 213 11.83 -11.91 2.35
N ILE A 214 10.82 -11.49 1.62
CA ILE A 214 10.39 -10.10 1.54
C ILE A 214 9.98 -9.56 2.92
N SER A 215 10.22 -8.26 3.15
CA SER A 215 9.64 -7.53 4.28
C SER A 215 8.36 -6.82 3.84
N ASN A 216 7.25 -7.08 4.54
CA ASN A 216 6.01 -6.31 4.37
C ASN A 216 6.07 -4.93 5.04
N ASN A 217 7.09 -4.65 5.85
CA ASN A 217 7.37 -3.30 6.33
C ASN A 217 8.09 -2.49 5.23
N ALA A 218 7.34 -2.13 4.19
CA ALA A 218 7.84 -1.56 2.94
C ALA A 218 8.20 -0.07 3.04
N VAL A 219 9.10 0.29 3.97
CA VAL A 219 9.45 1.68 4.30
C VAL A 219 10.11 2.48 3.15
N TYR A 220 10.52 1.82 2.06
CA TYR A 220 11.06 2.45 0.85
C TYR A 220 10.03 2.58 -0.29
N ARG A 221 8.78 2.13 -0.08
CA ARG A 221 7.67 2.20 -1.04
C ARG A 221 6.51 2.98 -0.41
N ILE A 222 6.71 4.28 -0.25
CA ILE A 222 5.81 5.19 0.47
C ILE A 222 4.98 6.01 -0.51
N VAL A 223 3.70 6.17 -0.20
CA VAL A 223 2.81 7.11 -0.88
C VAL A 223 2.41 8.19 0.11
N ARG A 224 2.57 9.45 -0.31
CA ARG A 224 2.13 10.61 0.46
C ARG A 224 0.92 11.21 -0.21
N ALA A 225 -0.10 11.55 0.56
CA ALA A 225 -1.27 12.27 0.11
C ALA A 225 -1.57 13.45 1.03
N TRP A 226 -1.93 14.59 0.45
CA TRP A 226 -2.31 15.77 1.22
C TRP A 226 -3.41 16.56 0.53
N ALA A 227 -4.17 17.28 1.33
CA ALA A 227 -5.24 18.15 0.85
C ALA A 227 -5.36 19.37 1.75
N ARG A 228 -5.90 20.45 1.16
CA ARG A 228 -6.24 21.70 1.85
C ARG A 228 -7.62 22.10 1.39
N THR A 229 -8.54 22.38 2.33
CA THR A 229 -9.91 22.75 1.99
C THR A 229 -10.43 23.86 2.90
N ARG A 230 -11.29 24.71 2.34
CA ARG A 230 -11.99 25.74 3.09
C ARG A 230 -12.84 25.12 4.20
N PRO A 231 -12.95 25.76 5.37
CA PRO A 231 -13.77 25.24 6.46
C PRO A 231 -15.23 25.05 6.05
N GLU A 232 -15.78 25.89 5.17
CA GLU A 232 -17.16 25.79 4.68
C GLU A 232 -17.46 24.45 3.99
N ASN A 233 -16.46 23.88 3.30
CA ASN A 233 -16.64 22.60 2.61
C ASN A 233 -16.80 21.44 3.58
N VAL A 234 -16.27 21.55 4.80
CA VAL A 234 -16.38 20.52 5.84
C VAL A 234 -17.49 20.78 6.85
N GLY A 235 -18.25 21.87 6.69
CA GLY A 235 -19.35 22.25 7.60
C GLY A 235 -19.05 23.46 8.50
N GLY A 236 -17.99 24.22 8.20
CA GLY A 236 -17.62 25.46 8.85
C GLY A 236 -16.42 25.34 9.81
N PRO A 237 -15.92 26.48 10.33
CA PRO A 237 -14.70 26.52 11.15
C PRO A 237 -14.75 25.65 12.40
N GLU A 238 -15.92 25.56 13.04
CA GLU A 238 -16.12 24.73 14.22
C GLU A 238 -15.97 23.22 13.92
N VAL A 239 -16.45 22.76 12.75
CA VAL A 239 -16.27 21.36 12.34
C VAL A 239 -14.82 21.08 11.99
N ALA A 240 -14.15 22.00 11.28
CA ALA A 240 -12.71 21.90 11.01
C ALA A 240 -11.88 21.79 12.30
N LYS A 241 -12.21 22.60 13.31
CA LYS A 241 -11.56 22.53 14.63
C LYS A 241 -11.76 21.18 15.32
N ARG A 242 -12.98 20.62 15.27
CA ARG A 242 -13.25 19.28 15.84
C ARG A 242 -12.51 18.17 15.11
N ILE A 243 -12.32 18.27 13.80
CA ILE A 243 -11.50 17.32 13.03
C ILE A 243 -10.03 17.40 13.48
N TYR A 244 -9.50 18.62 13.65
CA TYR A 244 -8.18 18.84 14.23
C TYR A 244 -8.05 18.22 15.63
N GLU A 245 -8.99 18.50 16.54
CA GLU A 245 -8.99 17.95 17.90
C GLU A 245 -9.05 16.41 17.87
N ALA A 246 -9.87 15.80 17.01
CA ALA A 246 -9.94 14.37 16.84
C ALA A 246 -8.62 13.75 16.32
N SER A 247 -7.91 14.45 15.44
CA SER A 247 -6.57 14.04 15.00
C SER A 247 -5.58 14.07 16.16
N VAL A 248 -5.59 15.13 16.98
CA VAL A 248 -4.70 15.24 18.16
C VAL A 248 -5.00 14.13 19.16
N LEU A 249 -6.28 13.79 19.39
CA LEU A 249 -6.65 12.67 20.26
C LEU A 249 -6.05 11.34 19.78
N ALA A 250 -5.99 11.10 18.47
CA ALA A 250 -5.35 9.91 17.91
C ALA A 250 -3.82 9.91 18.09
N GLU A 251 -3.18 11.08 18.12
CA GLU A 251 -1.72 11.20 18.35
C GLU A 251 -1.34 10.88 19.81
N ILE A 252 -2.19 11.26 20.77
CA ILE A 252 -1.88 11.09 22.19
C ILE A 252 -2.34 9.74 22.77
N ASP A 253 -3.36 9.10 22.18
CA ASP A 253 -3.95 7.86 22.69
C ASP A 253 -3.89 6.70 21.66
N PRO A 254 -3.11 5.63 21.91
CA PRO A 254 -3.05 4.45 21.05
C PRO A 254 -4.41 3.75 20.84
N PHE A 255 -5.33 3.80 21.82
CA PHE A 255 -6.66 3.22 21.67
C PHE A 255 -7.46 3.96 20.59
N ARG A 256 -7.40 5.30 20.61
CA ARG A 256 -7.96 6.13 19.54
C ARG A 256 -7.22 5.95 18.21
N ALA A 257 -5.88 5.88 18.23
CA ALA A 257 -5.07 5.67 17.03
C ALA A 257 -5.44 4.38 16.28
N ALA A 258 -5.71 3.28 17.01
CA ALA A 258 -6.12 2.02 16.41
C ALA A 258 -7.43 2.18 15.62
N THR A 259 -8.41 2.87 16.21
CA THR A 259 -9.71 3.13 15.56
C THR A 259 -9.57 4.13 14.40
N HIS A 260 -8.70 5.13 14.54
CA HIS A 260 -8.36 6.09 13.48
C HIS A 260 -7.79 5.37 12.24
N ASN A 261 -6.79 4.52 12.45
CA ASN A 261 -6.14 3.78 11.36
C ASN A 261 -7.06 2.72 10.76
N LYS A 262 -7.92 2.06 11.55
CA LYS A 262 -8.98 1.18 11.02
C LYS A 262 -9.87 1.94 10.04
N GLY A 263 -10.30 3.16 10.39
CA GLY A 263 -11.09 4.01 9.50
C GLY A 263 -10.40 4.36 8.18
N ILE A 264 -9.08 4.58 8.20
CA ILE A 264 -8.27 4.77 6.98
C ILE A 264 -8.27 3.48 6.14
N LEU A 265 -8.01 2.34 6.79
CA LEU A 265 -7.89 1.05 6.12
C LEU A 265 -9.22 0.56 5.54
N ASN A 266 -10.38 0.94 6.10
CA ASN A 266 -11.67 0.71 5.45
C ASN A 266 -11.69 1.19 3.99
N GLY A 267 -11.14 2.38 3.72
CA GLY A 267 -11.07 2.92 2.36
C GLY A 267 -10.00 2.24 1.51
N VAL A 268 -8.79 2.12 2.06
CA VAL A 268 -7.63 1.57 1.34
C VAL A 268 -7.85 0.11 0.96
N ILE A 269 -8.33 -0.71 1.90
CA ILE A 269 -8.52 -2.15 1.67
C ILE A 269 -9.68 -2.43 0.74
N ALA A 270 -10.73 -1.60 0.75
CA ALA A 270 -11.81 -1.74 -0.22
C ALA A 270 -11.31 -1.58 -1.67
N VAL A 271 -10.37 -0.64 -1.91
CA VAL A 271 -9.72 -0.47 -3.21
C VAL A 271 -8.76 -1.63 -3.52
N ALA A 272 -8.00 -2.08 -2.51
CA ALA A 272 -7.08 -3.22 -2.66
C ALA A 272 -7.83 -4.49 -3.10
N LEU A 273 -8.96 -4.80 -2.46
CA LEU A 273 -9.81 -5.94 -2.83
C LEU A 273 -10.39 -5.77 -4.24
N ALA A 274 -10.86 -4.57 -4.59
CA ALA A 274 -11.39 -4.29 -5.93
C ALA A 274 -10.35 -4.44 -7.06
N THR A 275 -9.07 -4.34 -6.72
CA THR A 275 -7.94 -4.42 -7.66
C THR A 275 -7.11 -5.69 -7.49
N GLY A 276 -7.61 -6.67 -6.74
CA GLY A 276 -6.97 -7.98 -6.55
C GLY A 276 -5.62 -7.91 -5.82
N GLN A 277 -5.39 -6.90 -5.00
CA GLN A 277 -4.15 -6.73 -4.24
C GLN A 277 -4.19 -7.51 -2.92
N ASP A 278 -3.00 -7.86 -2.39
CA ASP A 278 -2.88 -8.48 -1.08
C ASP A 278 -3.11 -7.43 0.03
N HIS A 279 -4.32 -7.41 0.58
CA HIS A 279 -4.66 -6.49 1.67
C HIS A 279 -3.88 -6.76 2.96
N ARG A 280 -3.45 -8.00 3.25
CA ARG A 280 -2.71 -8.33 4.47
C ARG A 280 -1.32 -7.69 4.43
N ALA A 281 -0.69 -7.67 3.26
CA ALA A 281 0.59 -6.99 3.07
C ALA A 281 0.46 -5.48 3.32
N ILE A 282 -0.61 -4.85 2.83
CA ILE A 282 -0.90 -3.43 3.03
C ILE A 282 -1.19 -3.14 4.51
N GLU A 283 -2.05 -3.91 5.17
CA GLU A 283 -2.40 -3.72 6.58
C GLU A 283 -1.17 -3.91 7.49
N ALA A 284 -0.36 -4.96 7.26
CA ALA A 284 0.85 -5.21 8.03
C ALA A 284 1.85 -4.06 7.91
N GLY A 285 2.08 -3.57 6.68
CA GLY A 285 2.93 -2.41 6.42
C GLY A 285 2.41 -1.15 7.09
N ALA A 286 1.12 -0.84 6.92
CA ALA A 286 0.49 0.34 7.50
C ALA A 286 0.58 0.35 9.04
N HIS A 287 0.20 -0.73 9.70
CA HIS A 287 0.24 -0.81 11.16
C HIS A 287 1.67 -0.83 11.72
N ALA A 288 2.63 -1.47 11.04
CA ALA A 288 4.04 -1.40 11.43
C ALA A 288 4.59 0.04 11.29
N TYR A 289 4.23 0.72 10.20
CA TYR A 289 4.64 2.10 9.95
C TYR A 289 4.05 3.08 10.97
N ALA A 290 2.82 2.84 11.42
CA ALA A 290 2.17 3.60 12.50
C ALA A 290 2.91 3.51 13.84
N ALA A 291 3.74 2.49 14.06
CA ALA A 291 4.53 2.29 15.29
C ALA A 291 6.02 2.62 15.14
N ARG A 292 6.46 3.14 13.98
CA ARG A 292 7.89 3.32 13.64
C ARG A 292 8.70 4.18 14.61
N ASN A 293 8.03 5.05 15.38
CA ASN A 293 8.64 5.95 16.35
C ASN A 293 8.59 5.42 17.80
N GLY A 294 8.37 4.11 18.00
CA GLY A 294 8.34 3.48 19.32
C GLY A 294 7.00 3.57 20.06
N LYS A 295 6.04 4.33 19.54
CA LYS A 295 4.65 4.37 19.99
C LYS A 295 3.72 4.25 18.78
N TYR A 296 2.68 3.45 18.91
CA TYR A 296 1.63 3.33 17.90
C TYR A 296 0.80 4.64 17.83
N GLY A 297 0.78 5.28 16.66
CA GLY A 297 0.09 6.55 16.40
C GLY A 297 -0.74 6.53 15.11
N PRO A 298 -1.31 7.67 14.71
CA PRO A 298 -2.13 7.74 13.51
C PRO A 298 -1.28 7.82 12.23
N LEU A 299 -1.80 7.25 11.14
CA LEU A 299 -1.20 7.32 9.79
C LEU A 299 -1.48 8.66 9.08
N SER A 300 -2.46 9.42 9.56
CA SER A 300 -2.77 10.75 9.05
C SER A 300 -2.88 11.77 10.16
N ILE A 301 -2.57 13.01 9.80
CA ILE A 301 -2.72 14.18 10.66
C ILE A 301 -3.61 15.20 9.98
N TRP A 302 -4.42 15.89 10.79
CA TRP A 302 -5.23 17.02 10.38
C TRP A 302 -4.88 18.24 11.21
N ARG A 303 -4.80 19.41 10.57
CA ARG A 303 -4.45 20.71 11.18
C ARG A 303 -5.33 21.81 10.60
N VAL A 304 -5.39 22.94 11.30
CA VAL A 304 -5.94 24.19 10.76
C VAL A 304 -4.76 25.12 10.51
N ASP A 305 -4.62 25.66 9.31
CA ASP A 305 -3.54 26.59 8.97
C ASP A 305 -3.86 28.04 9.39
N GLU A 306 -2.91 28.95 9.13
CA GLU A 306 -3.01 30.36 9.53
C GLU A 306 -4.19 31.10 8.85
N GLU A 307 -4.67 30.60 7.71
CA GLU A 307 -5.82 31.14 6.97
C GLU A 307 -7.15 30.48 7.41
N GLY A 308 -7.11 29.56 8.37
CA GLY A 308 -8.29 28.84 8.86
C GLY A 308 -8.72 27.65 8.01
N TYR A 309 -7.90 27.23 7.03
CA TYR A 309 -8.21 26.07 6.20
C TYR A 309 -7.87 24.79 6.93
N LEU A 310 -8.69 23.76 6.71
CA LEU A 310 -8.38 22.42 7.16
C LEU A 310 -7.37 21.79 6.20
N THR A 311 -6.24 21.35 6.74
CA THR A 311 -5.18 20.64 6.02
C THR A 311 -5.06 19.21 6.53
N GLY A 312 -4.90 18.26 5.62
CA GLY A 312 -4.74 16.84 5.92
C GLY A 312 -3.49 16.29 5.25
N TYR A 313 -2.79 15.39 5.93
CA TYR A 313 -1.61 14.70 5.42
C TYR A 313 -1.65 13.22 5.83
N LEU A 314 -1.29 12.31 4.91
CA LEU A 314 -1.16 10.88 5.13
C LEU A 314 0.13 10.38 4.45
N GLU A 315 0.87 9.52 5.17
CA GLU A 315 2.10 8.84 4.74
C GLU A 315 2.12 7.38 5.19
#